data_AF-A0AAW0VCB5-F1
#
_entry.id   AF-A0AAW0VCB5-F1
#
_cell.length_a   1.000
_cell.length_b   1.000
_cell.length_c   1.000
_cell.angle_alpha   90.00
_cell.angle_beta   90.00
_cell.angle_gamma   90.00
#
_symmetry.space_group_name_H-M   'P 1'
#
loop_
_entity.id
_entity.type
_entity.pdbx_description
1 polymer ?
#
loop_
_entity_poly.entity_id
_entity_poly.type
_entity_poly.pdbx_seq_one_letter_code
_entity_poly.pdbx_strand_id
1 'polypeptide(L)'
;MAVQDLDDKVVITHPKNPNTTATILKYGATVISWKENGQEQLWLSEGAKLDGSRPVRGGIPLVFPVFGKQKNENHPTFKLPQHGFARNSHWEFLGQVSEEPVAVQFGLGPENVDKELYKLWDEGKNDFTLILTVSLAEDSLTTSIDVENTGSQPFDFNWLFHTYYKVDDVTDTLATNLMDSKCFDQLLGEHYVEKSPMLSFQEEFDRIYENVDLHKVIQLVDRGNVLLTLERHNLPDAVVWNPWVKKSEGMADFLPKDGYLKMLCVEPGHVASFVTLDKGAKWSAAQKMTPSGEIKVQTNIYEA
;
A
#
# COMPACT_ATOMS: atom_id res chain seq x y z
N MET A 1 20.76 -10.59 15.05
CA MET A 1 19.41 -10.77 15.63
C MET A 1 18.43 -10.63 14.48
N ALA A 2 17.42 -11.50 14.40
CA ALA A 2 16.45 -11.49 13.30
C ALA A 2 15.55 -10.23 13.32
N VAL A 3 15.33 -9.66 14.51
CA VAL A 3 14.62 -8.39 14.71
C VAL A 3 15.50 -7.43 15.49
N GLN A 4 15.57 -6.18 15.05
CA GLN A 4 16.26 -5.08 15.72
C GLN A 4 15.27 -3.94 15.91
N ASP A 5 14.88 -3.68 17.15
CA ASP A 5 14.06 -2.53 17.53
C ASP A 5 14.99 -1.34 17.83
N LEU A 6 14.91 -0.30 16.99
CA LEU A 6 15.66 0.94 17.11
C LEU A 6 14.70 2.06 17.52
N ASP A 7 15.24 3.23 17.90
CA ASP A 7 14.43 4.35 18.40
C ASP A 7 13.27 4.72 17.45
N ASP A 8 13.56 4.85 16.15
CA ASP A 8 12.62 5.34 15.12
C ASP A 8 12.02 4.24 14.24
N LYS A 9 12.59 3.02 14.25
CA LYS A 9 12.27 1.96 13.27
C LYS A 9 12.57 0.57 13.80
N VAL A 10 12.05 -0.42 13.10
CA VAL A 10 12.35 -1.84 13.31
C VAL A 10 12.96 -2.39 12.03
N VAL A 11 14.04 -3.14 12.16
CA VAL A 11 14.66 -3.87 11.05
C VAL A 11 14.47 -5.36 11.28
N ILE A 12 13.86 -6.03 10.31
CA ILE A 12 13.75 -7.49 10.28
C ILE A 12 14.71 -8.06 9.23
N THR A 13 15.37 -9.17 9.56
CA THR A 13 16.38 -9.84 8.73
C THR A 13 16.08 -11.33 8.71
N HIS A 14 16.06 -11.93 7.52
CA HIS A 14 15.78 -13.35 7.38
C HIS A 14 16.87 -14.19 8.11
N PRO A 15 16.51 -15.18 8.96
CA PRO A 15 17.48 -15.85 9.84
C PRO A 15 18.58 -16.61 9.10
N LYS A 16 18.27 -17.11 7.90
CA LYS A 16 19.19 -17.90 7.06
C LYS A 16 19.81 -17.09 5.91
N ASN A 17 19.35 -15.85 5.71
CA ASN A 17 19.79 -15.02 4.60
C ASN A 17 19.90 -13.55 5.04
N PRO A 18 21.07 -13.10 5.51
CA PRO A 18 21.23 -11.75 6.04
C PRO A 18 21.09 -10.64 4.98
N ASN A 19 21.07 -10.99 3.70
CA ASN A 19 20.84 -10.05 2.60
C ASN A 19 19.35 -9.83 2.32
N THR A 20 18.46 -10.64 2.90
CA THR A 20 17.01 -10.45 2.84
C THR A 20 16.54 -9.73 4.10
N THR A 21 16.08 -8.49 3.94
CA THR A 21 15.72 -7.60 5.06
C THR A 21 14.49 -6.75 4.74
N ALA A 22 13.80 -6.27 5.77
CA ALA A 22 12.83 -5.18 5.64
C ALA A 22 13.01 -4.17 6.78
N THR A 23 12.86 -2.89 6.47
CA THR A 23 12.93 -1.78 7.43
C THR A 23 11.59 -1.10 7.53
N ILE A 24 11.06 -1.00 8.74
CA ILE A 24 9.74 -0.46 9.04
C ILE A 24 9.90 0.74 9.98
N LEU A 25 9.53 1.93 9.52
CA LEU A 25 9.50 3.13 10.33
C LEU A 25 8.33 3.06 11.32
N LYS A 26 8.54 3.40 12.60
CA LYS A 26 7.45 3.47 13.58
C LYS A 26 6.45 4.56 13.21
N TYR A 27 6.90 5.63 12.58
CA TYR A 27 6.02 6.61 11.94
C TYR A 27 5.31 6.00 10.72
N GLY A 28 3.98 5.97 10.80
CA GLY A 28 3.08 5.40 9.81
C GLY A 28 3.10 3.87 9.71
N ALA A 29 3.86 3.17 10.57
CA ALA A 29 4.26 1.77 10.39
C ALA A 29 4.75 1.51 8.94
N THR A 30 5.47 2.49 8.39
CA THR A 30 5.77 2.54 6.95
C THR A 30 6.92 1.60 6.65
N VAL A 31 6.70 0.57 5.83
CA VAL A 31 7.80 -0.20 5.27
C VAL A 31 8.55 0.69 4.27
N ILE A 32 9.81 1.04 4.54
CA ILE A 32 10.59 1.99 3.73
C ILE A 32 11.67 1.32 2.87
N SER A 33 11.98 0.05 3.14
CA SER A 33 12.94 -0.75 2.38
C SER A 33 12.58 -2.22 2.54
N TRP A 34 12.66 -2.96 1.44
CA TRP A 34 12.60 -4.42 1.42
C TRP A 34 13.64 -4.93 0.42
N LYS A 35 14.63 -5.64 0.94
CA LYS A 35 15.66 -6.28 0.15
C LYS A 35 15.42 -7.77 0.08
N GLU A 36 15.47 -8.32 -1.12
CA GLU A 36 15.53 -9.76 -1.39
C GLU A 36 16.92 -10.03 -1.96
N ASN A 37 17.70 -10.89 -1.30
CA ASN A 37 19.09 -11.18 -1.71
C ASN A 37 19.97 -9.92 -1.95
N GLY A 38 19.74 -8.86 -1.17
CA GLY A 38 20.45 -7.59 -1.25
C GLY A 38 19.92 -6.62 -2.31
N GLN A 39 18.98 -7.04 -3.15
CA GLN A 39 18.31 -6.22 -4.15
C GLN A 39 17.10 -5.53 -3.54
N GLU A 40 17.09 -4.20 -3.58
CA GLU A 40 15.95 -3.39 -3.14
C GLU A 40 14.75 -3.56 -4.08
N GLN A 41 13.58 -3.79 -3.50
CA GLN A 41 12.31 -4.04 -4.21
C GLN A 41 11.36 -2.84 -4.16
N LEU A 42 11.55 -1.93 -3.20
CA LEU A 42 10.70 -0.77 -3.02
C LEU A 42 11.40 0.51 -3.45
N TRP A 43 10.65 1.40 -4.09
CA TRP A 43 11.16 2.73 -4.41
C TRP A 43 10.96 3.66 -3.22
N LEU A 44 12.00 4.41 -2.89
CA LEU A 44 11.98 5.46 -1.88
C LEU A 44 12.62 6.72 -2.45
N SER A 45 11.93 7.85 -2.35
CA SER A 45 12.49 9.14 -2.76
C SER A 45 13.70 9.49 -1.92
N GLU A 46 14.74 10.03 -2.54
CA GLU A 46 15.90 10.61 -1.83
C GLU A 46 15.49 11.85 -1.00
N GLY A 47 14.39 12.50 -1.38
CA GLY A 47 13.80 13.62 -0.66
C GLY A 47 12.78 13.21 0.41
N ALA A 48 12.55 11.91 0.61
CA ALA A 48 11.57 11.41 1.57
C ALA A 48 11.90 11.90 3.00
N LYS A 49 10.84 12.26 3.73
CA LYS A 49 10.97 12.59 5.15
C LYS A 49 10.74 11.33 5.98
N LEU A 50 11.75 10.97 6.76
CA LEU A 50 11.76 9.81 7.66
C LEU A 50 11.73 10.21 9.15
N ASP A 51 11.59 11.51 9.41
CA ASP A 51 11.62 12.14 10.74
C ASP A 51 10.23 12.31 11.37
N GLY A 52 9.19 11.80 10.72
CA GLY A 52 7.80 11.95 11.16
C GLY A 52 7.19 13.32 10.90
N SER A 53 7.86 14.21 10.17
CA SER A 53 7.32 15.56 9.87
C SER A 53 6.19 15.56 8.83
N ARG A 54 6.08 14.49 8.03
CA ARG A 54 5.04 14.26 7.01
C ARG A 54 5.08 12.79 6.56
N PRO A 55 4.05 12.30 5.86
CA PRO A 55 4.06 10.95 5.28
C PRO A 55 5.27 10.71 4.38
N VAL A 56 5.81 9.49 4.45
CA VAL A 56 6.97 9.07 3.65
C VAL A 56 6.63 9.06 2.16
N ARG A 57 7.54 9.57 1.34
CA ARG A 57 7.46 9.52 -0.13
C ARG A 57 8.14 8.25 -0.65
N GLY A 58 7.39 7.16 -0.74
CA GLY A 58 7.88 5.85 -1.18
C GLY A 58 7.67 4.77 -0.12
N GLY A 59 8.16 3.56 -0.39
CA GLY A 59 7.92 2.40 0.45
C GLY A 59 6.47 1.93 0.38
N ILE A 60 5.85 1.67 1.54
CA ILE A 60 4.45 1.25 1.67
C ILE A 60 3.70 2.13 2.68
N PRO A 61 3.34 3.39 2.33
CA PRO A 61 2.47 4.20 3.17
C PRO A 61 1.09 3.55 3.36
N LEU A 62 0.55 3.63 4.57
CA LEU A 62 -0.74 3.06 4.92
C LEU A 62 -1.87 4.09 4.81
N VAL A 63 -2.94 3.74 4.08
CA VAL A 63 -4.08 4.61 3.82
C VAL A 63 -5.28 4.12 4.63
N PHE A 64 -5.70 4.95 5.59
CA PHE A 64 -6.86 4.72 6.46
C PHE A 64 -7.23 6.03 7.17
N PRO A 65 -8.52 6.34 7.39
CA PRO A 65 -9.72 5.57 7.05
C PRO A 65 -10.35 5.99 5.71
N VAL A 66 -9.66 6.78 4.89
CA VAL A 66 -10.19 7.30 3.63
C VAL A 66 -9.12 7.28 2.57
N PHE A 67 -9.44 6.75 1.39
CA PHE A 67 -8.59 6.85 0.20
C PHE A 67 -8.86 8.16 -0.56
N GLY A 68 -7.80 8.78 -1.08
CA GLY A 68 -7.90 10.08 -1.73
C GLY A 68 -8.47 11.15 -0.78
N LYS A 69 -9.13 12.16 -1.35
CA LYS A 69 -9.87 13.18 -0.61
C LYS A 69 -11.36 12.91 -0.80
N GLN A 70 -12.07 12.70 0.31
CA GLN A 70 -13.53 12.55 0.28
C GLN A 70 -14.19 13.82 -0.26
N LYS A 71 -15.09 13.63 -1.24
CA LYS A 71 -15.81 14.71 -1.95
C LYS A 71 -17.22 14.95 -1.42
N ASN A 72 -17.83 13.97 -0.76
CA ASN A 72 -19.15 14.12 -0.14
C ASN A 72 -19.03 14.82 1.22
N GLU A 73 -19.54 16.05 1.32
CA GLU A 73 -19.50 16.88 2.54
C GLU A 73 -20.18 16.25 3.75
N ASN A 74 -21.16 15.38 3.52
CA ASN A 74 -21.91 14.70 4.57
C ASN A 74 -21.21 13.44 5.09
N HIS A 75 -20.16 12.98 4.43
CA HIS A 75 -19.46 11.76 4.85
C HIS A 75 -18.56 12.05 6.07
N PRO A 76 -18.49 11.17 7.08
CA PRO A 76 -17.72 11.44 8.31
C PRO A 76 -16.22 11.69 8.09
N THR A 77 -15.66 11.19 6.98
CA THR A 77 -14.25 11.40 6.60
C THR A 77 -13.99 12.66 5.76
N PHE A 78 -15.01 13.47 5.44
CA PHE A 78 -14.88 14.63 4.54
C PHE A 78 -13.80 15.62 4.99
N LYS A 79 -13.70 15.88 6.30
CA LYS A 79 -12.76 16.86 6.86
C LYS A 79 -11.32 16.33 6.92
N LEU A 80 -11.09 15.03 6.79
CA LEU A 80 -9.75 14.43 6.82
C LEU A 80 -8.88 14.86 5.63
N PRO A 81 -7.55 14.93 5.80
CA PRO A 81 -6.64 15.14 4.68
C PRO A 81 -6.67 13.97 3.70
N GLN A 82 -6.05 14.17 2.53
CA GLN A 82 -5.93 13.12 1.53
C GLN A 82 -5.23 11.88 2.11
N HIS A 83 -5.83 10.70 1.90
CA HIS A 83 -5.38 9.40 2.39
C HIS A 83 -5.45 9.19 3.92
N GLY A 84 -6.24 10.00 4.62
CA GLY A 84 -6.49 9.82 6.05
C GLY A 84 -5.27 10.07 6.92
N PHE A 85 -5.17 9.36 8.04
CA PHE A 85 -4.20 9.65 9.10
C PHE A 85 -3.26 8.51 9.47
N ALA A 86 -3.48 7.25 9.03
CA ALA A 86 -2.61 6.13 9.41
C ALA A 86 -1.12 6.38 9.12
N ARG A 87 -0.79 6.87 7.92
CA ARG A 87 0.57 7.30 7.51
C ARG A 87 1.10 8.59 8.16
N ASN A 88 0.28 9.27 8.96
CA ASN A 88 0.64 10.52 9.64
C ASN A 88 0.86 10.32 11.16
N SER A 89 0.65 9.11 11.68
CA SER A 89 0.68 8.81 13.12
C SER A 89 1.88 7.95 13.49
N HIS A 90 2.34 8.03 14.74
CA HIS A 90 3.31 7.08 15.27
C HIS A 90 2.60 5.81 15.73
N TRP A 91 2.98 4.67 15.18
CA TRP A 91 2.47 3.37 15.57
C TRP A 91 3.32 2.79 16.70
N GLU A 92 2.68 2.05 17.60
CA GLU A 92 3.37 1.32 18.66
C GLU A 92 3.97 0.03 18.09
N PHE A 93 5.23 -0.25 18.38
CA PHE A 93 5.82 -1.57 18.07
C PHE A 93 5.39 -2.58 19.14
N LEU A 94 4.61 -3.58 18.74
CA LEU A 94 4.03 -4.58 19.64
C LEU A 94 4.94 -5.79 19.86
N GLY A 95 6.03 -5.89 19.10
CA GLY A 95 7.02 -6.95 19.22
C GLY A 95 7.04 -7.94 18.06
N GLN A 96 7.91 -8.93 18.21
CA GLN A 96 8.02 -10.08 17.30
C GLN A 96 6.99 -11.15 17.68
N VAL A 97 6.32 -11.72 16.68
CA VAL A 97 5.27 -12.74 16.85
C VAL A 97 5.61 -14.08 16.18
N SER A 98 6.63 -14.12 15.32
CA SER A 98 7.15 -15.35 14.70
C SER A 98 8.64 -15.23 14.39
N GLU A 99 9.36 -16.35 14.48
CA GLU A 99 10.79 -16.48 14.13
C GLU A 99 11.01 -16.96 12.69
N GLU A 100 10.11 -17.78 12.13
CA GLU A 100 10.22 -18.32 10.77
C GLU A 100 8.82 -18.59 10.16
N PRO A 101 8.37 -17.80 9.17
CA PRO A 101 8.99 -16.54 8.71
C PRO A 101 9.04 -15.51 9.86
N VAL A 102 10.04 -14.62 9.83
CA VAL A 102 10.15 -13.57 10.85
C VAL A 102 8.95 -12.65 10.71
N ALA A 103 8.21 -12.43 11.79
CA ALA A 103 7.04 -11.55 11.77
C ALA A 103 7.01 -10.64 12.98
N VAL A 104 6.62 -9.37 12.74
CA VAL A 104 6.51 -8.32 13.75
C VAL A 104 5.15 -7.63 13.64
N GLN A 105 4.69 -7.03 14.74
CA GLN A 105 3.42 -6.32 14.80
C GLN A 105 3.56 -4.85 15.21
N PHE A 106 2.69 -4.03 14.65
CA PHE A 106 2.51 -2.62 15.00
C PHE A 106 1.05 -2.31 15.30
N GLY A 107 0.80 -1.47 16.30
CA GLY A 107 -0.52 -1.05 16.75
C GLY A 107 -0.82 0.42 16.47
N LEU A 108 -2.06 0.74 16.12
CA LEU A 108 -2.59 2.11 16.11
C LEU A 108 -4.00 2.14 16.68
N GLY A 109 -4.21 2.94 17.72
CA GLY A 109 -5.51 3.36 18.23
C GLY A 109 -5.67 4.88 18.22
N PRO A 110 -6.86 5.40 18.58
CA PRO A 110 -7.13 6.84 18.70
C PRO A 110 -6.08 7.62 19.53
N GLU A 111 -5.55 6.99 20.58
CA GLU A 111 -4.52 7.55 21.48
C GLU A 111 -3.18 7.86 20.78
N ASN A 112 -2.92 7.22 19.63
CA ASN A 112 -1.71 7.40 18.86
C ASN A 112 -1.87 8.46 17.75
N VAL A 113 -3.09 8.90 17.47
CA VAL A 113 -3.39 9.89 16.42
C VAL A 113 -3.36 11.29 17.02
N ASP A 114 -2.88 12.28 16.27
CA ASP A 114 -3.03 13.68 16.68
C ASP A 114 -4.50 14.00 16.98
N LYS A 115 -4.75 14.59 18.14
CA LYS A 115 -6.10 14.78 18.66
C LYS A 115 -6.97 15.67 17.76
N GLU A 116 -6.37 16.70 17.14
CA GLU A 116 -7.13 17.59 16.25
C GLU A 116 -7.38 16.90 14.90
N LEU A 117 -6.44 16.12 14.39
CA LEU A 117 -6.63 15.29 13.20
C LEU A 117 -7.71 14.21 13.42
N TYR A 118 -7.70 13.52 14.56
CA TYR A 118 -8.71 12.50 14.88
C TYR A 118 -10.12 13.10 14.98
N LYS A 119 -10.27 14.29 15.58
CA LYS A 119 -11.56 15.01 15.61
C LYS A 119 -12.12 15.35 14.23
N LEU A 120 -11.29 15.41 13.18
CA LEU A 120 -11.78 15.60 11.82
C LEU A 120 -12.52 14.36 11.30
N TRP A 121 -12.35 13.19 11.92
CA TRP A 121 -13.13 11.99 11.64
C TRP A 121 -14.26 11.83 12.65
N ASP A 122 -15.46 12.22 12.23
CA ASP A 122 -16.68 12.12 13.05
C ASP A 122 -16.56 12.68 14.48
N GLU A 123 -15.88 13.82 14.66
CA GLU A 123 -15.64 14.43 15.97
C GLU A 123 -14.84 13.54 16.96
N GLY A 124 -14.15 12.51 16.45
CA GLY A 124 -13.38 11.57 17.25
C GLY A 124 -14.24 10.52 17.96
N LYS A 125 -15.37 10.13 17.36
CA LYS A 125 -16.31 9.12 17.92
C LYS A 125 -16.06 7.70 17.44
N ASN A 126 -15.25 7.52 16.39
CA ASN A 126 -14.99 6.24 15.76
C ASN A 126 -13.77 5.57 16.37
N ASP A 127 -13.94 4.92 17.53
CA ASP A 127 -12.83 4.19 18.16
C ASP A 127 -12.50 2.90 17.38
N PHE A 128 -11.21 2.67 17.20
CA PHE A 128 -10.69 1.57 16.39
C PHE A 128 -9.41 1.00 16.98
N THR A 129 -9.04 -0.20 16.56
CA THR A 129 -7.69 -0.74 16.72
C THR A 129 -7.20 -1.25 15.37
N LEU A 130 -6.01 -0.83 14.97
CA LEU A 130 -5.29 -1.37 13.81
C LEU A 130 -4.12 -2.22 14.31
N ILE A 131 -3.98 -3.43 13.78
CA ILE A 131 -2.80 -4.28 13.98
C ILE A 131 -2.21 -4.59 12.61
N LEU A 132 -1.07 -3.97 12.30
CA LEU A 132 -0.28 -4.32 11.12
C LEU A 132 0.66 -5.47 11.49
N THR A 133 0.64 -6.56 10.72
CA THR A 133 1.67 -7.60 10.80
C THR A 133 2.54 -7.55 9.56
N VAL A 134 3.85 -7.46 9.74
CA VAL A 134 4.85 -7.51 8.66
C VAL A 134 5.63 -8.80 8.80
N SER A 135 5.54 -9.68 7.79
CA SER A 135 6.19 -10.98 7.77
C SER A 135 7.16 -11.09 6.59
N LEU A 136 8.42 -11.38 6.90
CA LEU A 136 9.50 -11.56 5.94
C LEU A 136 9.85 -13.04 5.82
N ALA A 137 9.50 -13.62 4.68
CA ALA A 137 9.97 -14.94 4.25
C ALA A 137 11.27 -14.79 3.43
N GLU A 138 11.82 -15.92 2.99
CA GLU A 138 13.04 -15.93 2.15
C GLU A 138 12.83 -15.23 0.81
N ASP A 139 11.66 -15.44 0.20
CA ASP A 139 11.31 -15.04 -1.17
C ASP A 139 10.16 -14.02 -1.25
N SER A 140 9.59 -13.61 -0.11
CA SER A 140 8.39 -12.79 -0.11
C SER A 140 8.25 -11.91 1.13
N LEU A 141 7.55 -10.80 0.94
CA LEU A 141 7.12 -9.90 2.01
C LEU A 141 5.60 -9.89 2.06
N THR A 142 5.05 -10.18 3.23
CA THR A 142 3.61 -10.09 3.48
C THR A 142 3.34 -8.98 4.49
N THR A 143 2.42 -8.08 4.14
CA THR A 143 1.88 -7.09 5.08
C THR A 143 0.39 -7.32 5.22
N SER A 144 -0.05 -7.71 6.41
CA SER A 144 -1.46 -7.89 6.73
C SER A 144 -1.93 -6.86 7.75
N ILE A 145 -3.22 -6.56 7.70
CA ILE A 145 -3.88 -5.63 8.59
C ILE A 145 -5.08 -6.31 9.23
N ASP A 146 -5.25 -6.11 10.53
CA ASP A 146 -6.50 -6.32 11.23
C ASP A 146 -7.05 -4.97 11.68
N VAL A 147 -8.33 -4.73 11.42
CA VAL A 147 -9.08 -3.56 11.84
C VAL A 147 -10.21 -4.02 12.75
N GLU A 148 -10.28 -3.47 13.95
CA GLU A 148 -11.36 -3.73 14.90
C GLU A 148 -12.10 -2.43 15.20
N ASN A 149 -13.43 -2.48 15.19
CA ASN A 149 -14.27 -1.40 15.71
C ASN A 149 -14.43 -1.58 17.23
N THR A 150 -13.62 -0.84 18.00
CA THR A 150 -13.66 -0.85 19.47
C THR A 150 -14.65 0.18 20.05
N GLY A 151 -15.31 0.93 19.18
CA GLY A 151 -16.27 1.97 19.54
C GLY A 151 -17.67 1.44 19.88
N SER A 152 -18.64 2.33 19.74
CA SER A 152 -20.04 2.06 20.11
C SER A 152 -21.02 2.09 18.94
N GLN A 153 -20.60 2.58 17.76
CA GLN A 153 -21.39 2.69 16.55
C GLN A 153 -20.64 2.08 15.36
N PRO A 154 -21.34 1.62 14.31
CA PRO A 154 -20.68 1.27 13.06
C PRO A 154 -19.94 2.47 12.46
N PHE A 155 -18.81 2.23 11.79
CA PHE A 155 -18.14 3.24 10.99
C PHE A 155 -17.75 2.69 9.62
N ASP A 156 -17.60 3.61 8.69
CA ASP A 156 -17.13 3.35 7.33
C ASP A 156 -15.65 3.69 7.21
N PHE A 157 -14.87 2.82 6.56
CA PHE A 157 -13.47 3.08 6.27
C PHE A 157 -13.02 2.52 4.92
N ASN A 158 -11.94 3.09 4.38
CA ASN A 158 -11.13 2.47 3.35
C ASN A 158 -9.82 1.98 3.95
N TRP A 159 -9.28 0.93 3.35
CA TRP A 159 -7.90 0.51 3.55
C TRP A 159 -7.19 0.42 2.21
N LEU A 160 -5.95 0.90 2.14
CA LEU A 160 -5.07 0.67 1.00
C LEU A 160 -3.61 0.67 1.44
N PHE A 161 -2.84 -0.25 0.86
CA PHE A 161 -1.39 -0.24 0.94
C PHE A 161 -0.83 0.49 -0.28
N HIS A 162 -0.25 1.67 -0.09
CA HIS A 162 0.22 2.52 -1.18
C HIS A 162 1.61 2.10 -1.66
N THR A 163 1.76 0.86 -2.13
CA THR A 163 3.07 0.26 -2.41
C THR A 163 3.78 0.89 -3.62
N TYR A 164 4.99 1.41 -3.40
CA TYR A 164 5.89 1.93 -4.45
C TYR A 164 6.90 0.85 -4.82
N TYR A 165 6.70 0.19 -5.96
CA TYR A 165 7.69 -0.77 -6.46
C TYR A 165 8.83 -0.05 -7.15
N LYS A 166 10.05 -0.49 -6.89
CA LYS A 166 11.22 -0.07 -7.64
C LYS A 166 11.24 -0.78 -8.98
N VAL A 167 11.44 -0.01 -10.03
CA VAL A 167 11.61 -0.51 -11.41
C VAL A 167 12.86 0.12 -12.03
N ASP A 168 13.42 -0.52 -13.05
CA ASP A 168 14.58 0.03 -13.75
C ASP A 168 14.20 1.15 -14.70
N ASP A 169 13.15 0.98 -15.51
CA ASP A 169 12.53 2.06 -16.28
C ASP A 169 11.04 1.76 -16.44
N VAL A 170 10.18 2.66 -15.94
CA VAL A 170 8.73 2.47 -16.00
C VAL A 170 8.21 2.42 -17.44
N THR A 171 8.94 2.99 -18.41
CA THR A 171 8.56 2.96 -19.82
C THR A 171 8.76 1.60 -20.49
N ASP A 172 9.62 0.75 -19.91
CA ASP A 172 9.83 -0.65 -20.28
C ASP A 172 9.04 -1.63 -19.38
N THR A 173 8.41 -1.10 -18.32
CA THR A 173 7.64 -1.89 -17.36
C THR A 173 6.20 -2.07 -17.81
N LEU A 174 5.68 -3.28 -17.61
CA LEU A 174 4.30 -3.66 -17.89
C LEU A 174 3.61 -4.12 -16.62
N ALA A 175 2.37 -3.67 -16.40
CA ALA A 175 1.49 -4.28 -15.40
C ALA A 175 0.46 -5.19 -16.10
N THR A 176 0.29 -6.42 -15.61
CA THR A 176 -0.51 -7.46 -16.28
C THR A 176 -1.67 -7.96 -15.42
N ASN A 177 -2.57 -8.74 -16.03
CA ASN A 177 -3.74 -9.38 -15.40
C ASN A 177 -4.82 -8.41 -14.89
N LEU A 178 -4.88 -7.21 -15.46
CA LEU A 178 -5.93 -6.21 -15.23
C LEU A 178 -6.87 -6.03 -16.43
N MET A 179 -6.65 -6.79 -17.51
CA MET A 179 -7.56 -6.81 -18.67
C MET A 179 -8.96 -7.29 -18.24
N ASP A 180 -9.98 -6.67 -18.84
CA ASP A 180 -11.40 -6.88 -18.60
C ASP A 180 -11.89 -6.47 -17.20
N SER A 181 -11.02 -5.90 -16.36
CA SER A 181 -11.45 -5.25 -15.13
C SER A 181 -12.14 -3.92 -15.44
N LYS A 182 -13.20 -3.62 -14.70
CA LYS A 182 -13.76 -2.27 -14.65
C LYS A 182 -12.74 -1.38 -13.94
N CYS A 183 -12.51 -0.19 -14.47
CA CYS A 183 -11.66 0.80 -13.83
C CYS A 183 -12.30 2.19 -13.85
N PHE A 184 -11.87 3.02 -12.91
CA PHE A 184 -12.09 4.46 -12.88
C PHE A 184 -10.77 5.16 -13.17
N ASP A 185 -10.71 5.91 -14.27
CA ASP A 185 -9.55 6.74 -14.59
C ASP A 185 -9.70 8.09 -13.90
N GLN A 186 -8.80 8.38 -12.95
CA GLN A 186 -8.88 9.57 -12.12
C GLN A 186 -8.52 10.86 -12.88
N LEU A 187 -7.81 10.74 -14.02
CA LEU A 187 -7.41 11.86 -14.85
C LEU A 187 -8.54 12.27 -15.80
N LEU A 188 -9.23 11.28 -16.37
CA LEU A 188 -10.38 11.49 -17.24
C LEU A 188 -11.68 11.72 -16.45
N GLY A 189 -11.78 11.17 -15.25
CA GLY A 189 -12.99 11.22 -14.42
C GLY A 189 -14.10 10.29 -14.90
N GLU A 190 -13.75 9.17 -15.55
CA GLU A 190 -14.71 8.27 -16.20
C GLU A 190 -14.46 6.80 -15.84
N HIS A 191 -15.52 5.98 -15.92
CA HIS A 191 -15.42 4.53 -15.79
C HIS A 191 -15.42 3.85 -17.16
N TYR A 192 -14.59 2.84 -17.33
CA TYR A 192 -14.61 1.96 -18.50
C TYR A 192 -14.05 0.57 -18.15
N VAL A 193 -14.11 -0.36 -19.11
CA VAL A 193 -13.50 -1.69 -18.99
C VAL A 193 -12.13 -1.66 -19.68
N GLU A 194 -11.08 -2.01 -18.96
CA GLU A 194 -9.73 -2.08 -19.51
C GLU A 194 -9.65 -3.18 -20.58
N LYS A 195 -9.20 -2.82 -21.78
CA LYS A 195 -9.09 -3.75 -22.91
C LYS A 195 -7.65 -4.00 -23.35
N SER A 196 -6.70 -3.26 -22.77
CA SER A 196 -5.29 -3.51 -23.00
C SER A 196 -4.89 -4.85 -22.36
N PRO A 197 -4.20 -5.75 -23.08
CA PRO A 197 -3.75 -7.03 -22.51
C PRO A 197 -2.71 -6.84 -21.41
N MET A 198 -2.02 -5.71 -21.43
CA MET A 198 -1.04 -5.24 -20.47
C MET A 198 -1.10 -3.71 -20.42
N LEU A 199 -0.84 -3.13 -19.26
CA LEU A 199 -0.70 -1.69 -19.09
C LEU A 199 0.74 -1.30 -19.37
N SER A 200 0.93 -0.20 -20.10
CA SER A 200 2.22 0.44 -20.31
C SER A 200 2.14 1.92 -19.93
N PHE A 201 3.29 2.52 -19.65
CA PHE A 201 3.35 3.85 -19.04
C PHE A 201 4.21 4.79 -19.88
N GLN A 202 3.56 5.76 -20.55
CA GLN A 202 4.22 6.79 -21.37
C GLN A 202 3.75 8.22 -21.02
N GLU A 203 2.92 8.34 -19.98
CA GLU A 203 2.36 9.59 -19.48
C GLU A 203 1.91 9.41 -18.01
N GLU A 204 1.30 10.44 -17.43
CA GLU A 204 0.69 10.33 -16.09
C GLU A 204 -0.37 9.23 -16.11
N PHE A 205 -0.32 8.35 -15.13
CA PHE A 205 -1.23 7.22 -15.00
C PHE A 205 -1.82 7.23 -13.60
N ASP A 206 -3.14 7.20 -13.47
CA ASP A 206 -3.84 7.26 -12.19
C ASP A 206 -5.22 6.58 -12.33
N ARG A 207 -5.27 5.27 -12.10
CA ARG A 207 -6.48 4.46 -12.32
C ARG A 207 -6.77 3.53 -11.16
N ILE A 208 -8.05 3.40 -10.81
CA ILE A 208 -8.55 2.46 -9.81
C ILE A 208 -9.20 1.29 -10.55
N TYR A 209 -8.61 0.10 -10.47
CA TYR A 209 -9.24 -1.13 -10.96
C TYR A 209 -10.13 -1.69 -9.85
N GLU A 210 -11.41 -1.90 -10.17
CA GLU A 210 -12.45 -2.20 -9.19
C GLU A 210 -12.84 -3.68 -9.24
N ASN A 211 -13.04 -4.30 -8.07
CA ASN A 211 -13.52 -5.68 -7.95
C ASN A 211 -12.72 -6.67 -8.81
N VAL A 212 -11.40 -6.53 -8.83
CA VAL A 212 -10.48 -7.48 -9.46
C VAL A 212 -10.53 -8.78 -8.68
N ASP A 213 -10.87 -9.88 -9.37
CA ASP A 213 -10.89 -11.22 -8.79
C ASP A 213 -9.64 -11.48 -7.94
N LEU A 214 -9.85 -11.85 -6.67
CA LEU A 214 -8.78 -12.08 -5.69
C LEU A 214 -7.88 -13.29 -6.06
N HIS A 215 -8.33 -14.19 -6.93
CA HIS A 215 -7.50 -15.26 -7.49
C HIS A 215 -6.56 -14.77 -8.61
N LYS A 216 -6.79 -13.58 -9.15
CA LYS A 216 -5.89 -12.95 -10.13
C LYS A 216 -4.74 -12.24 -9.42
N VAL A 217 -3.53 -12.70 -9.70
CA VAL A 217 -2.31 -11.98 -9.29
C VAL A 217 -2.05 -10.84 -10.24
N ILE A 218 -1.57 -9.71 -9.74
CA ILE A 218 -1.06 -8.62 -10.59
C ILE A 218 0.45 -8.81 -10.69
N GLN A 219 1.00 -8.78 -11.91
CA GLN A 219 2.45 -8.86 -12.10
C GLN A 219 3.01 -7.60 -12.74
N LEU A 220 4.18 -7.19 -12.24
CA LEU A 220 5.06 -6.26 -12.92
C LEU A 220 6.09 -7.04 -13.72
N VAL A 221 6.19 -6.75 -15.01
CA VAL A 221 7.08 -7.43 -15.96
C VAL A 221 7.96 -6.40 -16.64
N ASP A 222 9.26 -6.66 -16.69
CA ASP A 222 10.24 -5.83 -17.39
C ASP A 222 11.10 -6.72 -18.29
N ARG A 223 11.14 -6.39 -19.59
CA ARG A 223 11.91 -7.10 -20.62
C ARG A 223 11.74 -8.62 -20.58
N GLY A 224 10.53 -9.09 -20.28
CA GLY A 224 10.19 -10.52 -20.22
C GLY A 224 10.50 -11.22 -18.90
N ASN A 225 10.91 -10.49 -17.86
CA ASN A 225 11.13 -11.03 -16.52
C ASN A 225 10.07 -10.51 -15.56
N VAL A 226 9.55 -11.37 -14.68
CA VAL A 226 8.68 -10.93 -13.58
C VAL A 226 9.53 -10.20 -12.54
N LEU A 227 9.31 -8.90 -12.39
CA LEU A 227 9.90 -8.14 -11.30
C LEU A 227 9.19 -8.43 -9.99
N LEU A 228 7.87 -8.56 -10.04
CA LEU A 228 7.03 -8.73 -8.87
C LEU A 228 5.73 -9.44 -9.21
N THR A 229 5.31 -10.36 -8.35
CA THR A 229 3.95 -10.88 -8.27
C THR A 229 3.26 -10.36 -7.01
N LEU A 230 2.09 -9.73 -7.16
CA LEU A 230 1.24 -9.24 -6.09
C LEU A 230 0.01 -10.13 -5.92
N GLU A 231 -0.07 -10.80 -4.78
CA GLU A 231 -1.22 -11.53 -4.28
C GLU A 231 -1.99 -10.66 -3.26
N ARG A 232 -3.32 -10.78 -3.26
CA ARG A 232 -4.22 -9.94 -2.44
C ARG A 232 -5.17 -10.82 -1.65
N HIS A 233 -5.43 -10.45 -0.40
CA HIS A 233 -6.48 -11.03 0.42
C HIS A 233 -7.43 -9.93 0.89
N ASN A 234 -8.72 -10.06 0.57
CA ASN A 234 -9.78 -9.13 0.96
C ASN A 234 -9.51 -7.65 0.55
N LEU A 235 -8.77 -7.46 -0.55
CA LEU A 235 -8.48 -6.18 -1.18
C LEU A 235 -8.92 -6.26 -2.65
N PRO A 236 -10.21 -6.01 -2.94
CA PRO A 236 -10.79 -6.23 -4.25
C PRO A 236 -10.34 -5.19 -5.28
N ASP A 237 -9.80 -4.05 -4.85
CA ASP A 237 -9.40 -2.96 -5.73
C ASP A 237 -7.88 -2.88 -5.84
N ALA A 238 -7.40 -2.35 -6.97
CA ALA A 238 -6.00 -2.07 -7.19
C ALA A 238 -5.83 -0.70 -7.87
N VAL A 239 -5.16 0.24 -7.20
CA VAL A 239 -4.78 1.51 -7.83
C VAL A 239 -3.45 1.31 -8.55
N VAL A 240 -3.36 1.76 -9.79
CA VAL A 240 -2.10 1.82 -10.53
C VAL A 240 -1.78 3.27 -10.77
N TRP A 241 -0.60 3.71 -10.32
CA TRP A 241 -0.23 5.11 -10.35
C TRP A 241 1.23 5.35 -10.73
N ASN A 242 1.45 6.32 -11.62
CA ASN A 242 2.73 6.93 -11.88
C ASN A 242 2.54 8.46 -12.07
N PRO A 243 3.26 9.31 -11.31
CA PRO A 243 3.08 10.77 -11.38
C PRO A 243 3.54 11.41 -12.69
N TRP A 244 4.41 10.75 -13.44
CA TRP A 244 5.10 11.32 -14.59
C TRP A 244 5.79 12.65 -14.27
N VAL A 245 6.15 13.41 -15.32
CA VAL A 245 7.01 14.60 -15.21
C VAL A 245 6.41 15.70 -14.31
N LYS A 246 5.26 16.27 -14.70
CA LYS A 246 4.73 17.51 -14.08
C LYS A 246 4.36 17.32 -12.60
N LYS A 247 3.74 16.20 -12.24
CA LYS A 247 3.35 15.93 -10.84
C LYS A 247 4.58 15.68 -9.98
N SER A 248 5.60 15.00 -10.52
CA SER A 248 6.89 14.81 -9.84
C SER A 248 7.64 16.11 -9.58
N GLU A 249 7.66 17.01 -10.56
CA GLU A 249 8.21 18.37 -10.40
C GLU A 249 7.55 19.13 -9.25
N GLY A 250 6.21 19.06 -9.16
CA GLY A 250 5.42 19.74 -8.12
C GLY A 250 5.55 19.17 -6.71
N MET A 251 5.98 17.92 -6.55
CA MET A 251 6.13 17.27 -5.23
C MET A 251 7.49 17.57 -4.61
N ALA A 252 7.56 18.47 -3.63
CA ALA A 252 8.82 18.90 -3.02
C ALA A 252 9.68 17.77 -2.42
N ASP A 253 9.05 16.72 -1.89
CA ASP A 253 9.72 15.54 -1.32
C ASP A 253 9.92 14.39 -2.31
N PHE A 254 9.61 14.60 -3.60
CA PHE A 254 9.90 13.65 -4.68
C PHE A 254 11.22 14.03 -5.34
N LEU A 255 12.28 13.27 -5.07
CA LEU A 255 13.62 13.43 -5.62
C LEU A 255 14.27 12.07 -5.93
N PRO A 256 15.06 11.99 -7.01
CA PRO A 256 15.23 13.02 -8.04
C PRO A 256 13.93 13.23 -8.85
N LYS A 257 13.83 14.31 -9.64
CA LYS A 257 12.58 14.67 -10.35
C LYS A 257 12.21 13.72 -11.46
N ASP A 258 13.19 13.02 -12.01
CA ASP A 258 13.04 11.89 -12.92
C ASP A 258 12.83 10.55 -12.19
N GLY A 259 12.72 10.56 -10.85
CA GLY A 259 12.47 9.37 -10.04
C GLY A 259 11.18 8.63 -10.41
N TYR A 260 10.24 9.28 -11.12
CA TYR A 260 9.04 8.63 -11.66
C TYR A 260 9.39 7.53 -12.68
N LEU A 261 10.55 7.61 -13.33
CA LEU A 261 11.04 6.55 -14.22
C LEU A 261 11.46 5.30 -13.44
N LYS A 262 11.72 5.42 -12.14
CA LYS A 262 12.26 4.33 -11.29
C LYS A 262 11.21 3.74 -10.35
N MET A 263 9.95 4.11 -10.52
CA MET A 263 8.85 3.66 -9.68
C MET A 263 7.60 3.31 -10.47
N LEU A 264 6.84 2.37 -9.94
CA LEU A 264 5.44 2.15 -10.28
C LEU A 264 4.66 1.83 -9.01
N CYS A 265 3.56 2.53 -8.77
CA CYS A 265 2.66 2.15 -7.69
C CYS A 265 1.62 1.16 -8.20
N VAL A 266 1.50 0.02 -7.52
CA VAL A 266 0.37 -0.91 -7.64
C VAL A 266 -0.13 -1.19 -6.23
N GLU A 267 -1.30 -0.67 -5.92
CA GLU A 267 -1.75 -0.41 -4.57
C GLU A 267 -3.02 -1.22 -4.29
N PRO A 268 -2.93 -2.40 -3.65
CA PRO A 268 -4.11 -3.17 -3.32
C PRO A 268 -4.89 -2.49 -2.19
N GLY A 269 -6.21 -2.40 -2.35
CA GLY A 269 -7.09 -1.67 -1.45
C GLY A 269 -8.53 -2.16 -1.47
N HIS A 270 -9.32 -1.58 -0.55
CA HIS A 270 -10.78 -1.54 -0.58
C HIS A 270 -11.18 -0.06 -0.61
N VAL A 271 -11.26 0.50 -1.82
CA VAL A 271 -11.31 1.96 -2.06
C VAL A 271 -12.39 2.38 -3.06
N ALA A 272 -12.88 1.48 -3.91
CA ALA A 272 -14.00 1.75 -4.81
C ALA A 272 -15.32 1.95 -4.03
N SER A 273 -15.39 1.38 -2.83
CA SER A 273 -16.45 1.59 -1.84
C SER A 273 -15.85 1.62 -0.42
N PHE A 274 -16.66 1.95 0.59
CA PHE A 274 -16.26 1.84 1.98
C PHE A 274 -16.58 0.45 2.53
N VAL A 275 -15.74 -0.03 3.45
CA VAL A 275 -16.07 -1.13 4.36
C VAL A 275 -16.87 -0.54 5.52
N THR A 276 -18.08 -1.03 5.75
CA THR A 276 -18.84 -0.75 6.98
C THR A 276 -18.48 -1.78 8.04
N LEU A 277 -17.98 -1.33 9.18
CA LEU A 277 -17.59 -2.20 10.29
C LEU A 277 -18.50 -1.98 11.49
N ASP A 278 -19.34 -2.98 11.80
CA ASP A 278 -20.21 -2.96 12.97
C ASP A 278 -19.43 -2.92 14.28
N LYS A 279 -20.10 -2.48 15.36
CA LYS A 279 -19.52 -2.48 16.71
C LYS A 279 -18.95 -3.85 17.09
N GLY A 280 -17.67 -3.88 17.49
CA GLY A 280 -16.98 -5.09 17.91
C GLY A 280 -16.63 -6.05 16.77
N ALA A 281 -16.97 -5.71 15.52
CA ALA A 281 -16.59 -6.50 14.36
C ALA A 281 -15.11 -6.26 14.01
N LYS A 282 -14.56 -7.25 13.31
CA LYS A 282 -13.18 -7.24 12.81
C LYS A 282 -13.19 -7.43 11.30
N TRP A 283 -12.26 -6.78 10.63
CA TRP A 283 -11.97 -6.92 9.22
C TRP A 283 -10.48 -7.14 9.06
N SER A 284 -10.08 -8.07 8.20
CA SER A 284 -8.67 -8.33 7.94
C SER A 284 -8.39 -8.43 6.46
N ALA A 285 -7.18 -8.04 6.07
CA ALA A 285 -6.72 -8.04 4.70
C ALA A 285 -5.20 -8.17 4.61
N ALA A 286 -4.68 -8.52 3.44
CA ALA A 286 -3.24 -8.61 3.24
C ALA A 286 -2.83 -8.35 1.79
N GLN A 287 -1.60 -7.87 1.63
CA GLN A 287 -0.85 -8.04 0.39
C GLN A 287 0.34 -8.96 0.64
N LYS A 288 0.63 -9.82 -0.34
CA LYS A 288 1.85 -10.61 -0.40
C LYS A 288 2.56 -10.31 -1.71
N MET A 289 3.84 -9.98 -1.59
CA MET A 289 4.71 -9.63 -2.69
C MET A 289 5.81 -10.65 -2.81
N THR A 290 6.03 -11.16 -4.03
CA THR A 290 7.10 -12.10 -4.35
C THR A 290 7.91 -11.53 -5.52
N PRO A 291 9.19 -11.18 -5.34
CA PRO A 291 10.08 -10.81 -6.43
C PRO A 291 10.42 -12.06 -7.23
N SER A 292 10.42 -11.98 -8.55
CA SER A 292 10.61 -13.12 -9.48
C SER A 292 9.43 -14.10 -9.57
N GLY A 293 9.56 -15.05 -10.50
CA GLY A 293 8.57 -16.06 -10.80
C GLY A 293 8.31 -16.21 -12.30
N GLU A 294 7.40 -17.09 -12.65
CA GLU A 294 6.94 -17.25 -14.03
C GLU A 294 5.91 -16.19 -14.39
N ILE A 295 5.92 -15.76 -15.66
CA ILE A 295 4.86 -14.90 -16.19
C ILE A 295 3.55 -15.70 -16.17
N LYS A 296 2.55 -15.17 -15.47
CA LYS A 296 1.20 -15.70 -15.42
C LYS A 296 0.29 -14.81 -16.23
N VAL A 297 -0.35 -15.39 -17.25
CA VAL A 297 -1.37 -14.70 -18.05
C VAL A 297 -2.75 -15.18 -17.59
N GLN A 298 -3.45 -14.33 -16.84
CA GLN A 298 -4.78 -14.60 -16.31
C GLN A 298 -5.78 -13.67 -17.00
N THR A 299 -6.52 -14.21 -17.96
CA THR A 299 -7.53 -13.47 -18.74
C THR A 299 -8.87 -14.18 -18.65
N ASN A 300 -9.96 -13.41 -18.79
CA ASN A 300 -11.31 -13.97 -18.85
C ASN A 300 -11.67 -14.45 -20.25
N ILE A 301 -10.71 -14.52 -21.18
CA ILE A 301 -10.93 -14.88 -22.58
C ILE A 301 -11.51 -16.30 -22.74
N TYR A 302 -11.37 -17.15 -21.72
CA TYR A 302 -11.91 -18.51 -21.69
C TYR A 302 -13.14 -18.68 -20.77
N GLU A 303 -13.60 -17.64 -20.10
CA GLU A 303 -14.83 -17.67 -19.29
C GLU A 303 -16.00 -17.27 -20.19
N ALA A 304 -16.60 -18.29 -20.83
CA ALA A 304 -17.80 -18.18 -21.65
C ALA A 304 -19.06 -18.50 -20.85
#